data_AF-A0A9D2CFB1-F1
#
_entry.id   AF-A0A9D2CFB1-F1
#
_cell.length_a   1.000
_cell.length_b   1.000
_cell.length_c   1.000
_cell.angle_alpha   90.00
_cell.angle_beta   90.00
_cell.angle_gamma   90.00
#
_symmetry.space_group_name_H-M   'P 1'
#
loop_
_entity.id
_entity.type
_entity.pdbx_description
1 polymer ?
#
loop_
_entity_poly.entity_id
_entity_poly.type
_entity_poly.pdbx_seq_one_letter_code
_entity_poly.pdbx_strand_id
1 'polypeptide(L)'
;MSEQFIQDLNEYFSKKYADFDLICTSPSYESVTISMLLQNRNRIEEGEHMTNEMRKIAYQPNAEQVLKEVKERYVDNNFTFSFRIAPVKQRLKALFGSKSVSGKRIAALISRYGEDPSGMAEKLGVSEEIWRNVLKSNYIPEKVLIYRLTLALGMSLDDNLELMEVCGVSYDFADARDVIVRYLVDYRIFNPEMIAAAFDEFRIRRLFG
;
A
#
# COMPACT_ATOMS: atom_id res chain seq x y z
N MET A 1 -17.48 -14.78 7.15
CA MET A 1 -16.05 -14.40 7.27
C MET A 1 -15.72 -13.19 6.40
N SER A 2 -16.26 -13.10 5.16
CA SER A 2 -16.04 -11.95 4.26
C SER A 2 -16.62 -10.62 4.76
N GLU A 3 -17.84 -10.60 5.30
CA GLU A 3 -18.51 -9.34 5.68
C GLU A 3 -17.81 -8.59 6.81
N GLN A 4 -17.46 -9.27 7.91
CA GLN A 4 -16.71 -8.65 9.01
C GLN A 4 -15.35 -8.13 8.53
N PHE A 5 -14.65 -8.88 7.69
CA PHE A 5 -13.38 -8.47 7.12
C PHE A 5 -13.49 -7.18 6.28
N ILE A 6 -14.52 -7.08 5.43
CA ILE A 6 -14.76 -5.89 4.61
C ILE A 6 -15.18 -4.71 5.49
N GLN A 7 -15.97 -4.94 6.53
CA GLN A 7 -16.30 -3.91 7.50
C GLN A 7 -15.04 -3.38 8.20
N ASP A 8 -14.19 -4.26 8.72
CA ASP A 8 -12.94 -3.88 9.40
C ASP A 8 -12.00 -3.12 8.45
N LEU A 9 -11.90 -3.55 7.18
CA LEU A 9 -11.16 -2.85 6.15
C LEU A 9 -11.73 -1.44 5.88
N ASN A 10 -13.05 -1.32 5.81
CA ASN A 10 -13.75 -0.05 5.58
C ASN A 10 -13.55 0.93 6.75
N GLU A 11 -13.59 0.43 7.98
CA GLU A 11 -13.29 1.21 9.17
C GLU A 11 -11.83 1.64 9.20
N TYR A 12 -10.90 0.73 8.89
CA TYR A 12 -9.47 1.04 8.81
C TYR A 12 -9.19 2.11 7.75
N PHE A 13 -9.75 1.92 6.55
CA PHE A 13 -9.62 2.88 5.45
C PHE A 13 -10.15 4.25 5.85
N SER A 14 -11.34 4.32 6.45
CA SER A 14 -11.95 5.58 6.87
C SER A 14 -11.13 6.34 7.91
N LYS A 15 -10.31 5.63 8.71
CA LYS A 15 -9.41 6.20 9.73
C LYS A 15 -8.03 6.58 9.18
N LYS A 16 -7.62 6.05 8.02
CA LYS A 16 -6.24 6.17 7.52
C LYS A 16 -6.13 6.91 6.20
N TYR A 17 -7.10 6.79 5.31
CA TYR A 17 -7.10 7.45 4.02
C TYR A 17 -7.07 8.97 4.17
N ALA A 18 -6.18 9.61 3.41
CA ALA A 18 -5.77 11.00 3.60
C ALA A 18 -5.79 11.83 2.30
N ASP A 19 -6.47 11.35 1.26
CA ASP A 19 -6.78 12.20 0.09
C ASP A 19 -7.94 13.15 0.45
N PHE A 20 -7.58 14.23 1.15
CA PHE A 20 -8.57 15.18 1.64
C PHE A 20 -9.25 15.94 0.50
N ASP A 21 -8.59 16.10 -0.64
CA ASP A 21 -9.20 16.75 -1.80
C ASP A 21 -10.33 15.87 -2.35
N LEU A 22 -10.09 14.57 -2.51
CA LEU A 22 -11.15 13.64 -2.90
C LEU A 22 -12.27 13.60 -1.86
N ILE A 23 -11.93 13.45 -0.58
CA ILE A 23 -12.93 13.35 0.51
C ILE A 23 -13.81 14.60 0.57
N CYS A 24 -13.24 15.80 0.52
CA CYS A 24 -13.99 17.05 0.66
C CYS A 24 -14.91 17.35 -0.54
N THR A 25 -14.68 16.71 -1.69
CA THR A 25 -15.56 16.86 -2.86
C THR A 25 -16.82 15.98 -2.77
N SER A 26 -16.87 15.00 -1.86
CA SER A 26 -18.03 14.12 -1.68
C SER A 26 -19.28 14.92 -1.29
N PRO A 27 -20.45 14.70 -1.90
CA PRO A 27 -21.65 15.51 -1.65
C PRO A 27 -22.14 15.43 -0.21
N SER A 28 -21.92 14.29 0.44
CA SER A 28 -22.30 14.07 1.83
C SER A 28 -21.22 14.51 2.83
N TYR A 29 -20.12 15.12 2.35
CA TYR A 29 -19.06 15.64 3.22
C TYR A 29 -19.51 16.91 3.96
N GLU A 30 -19.28 16.94 5.26
CA GLU A 30 -19.48 18.09 6.11
C GLU A 30 -18.14 18.61 6.62
N SER A 31 -17.98 19.94 6.66
CA SER A 31 -16.82 20.57 7.28
C SER A 31 -16.94 20.41 8.81
N VAL A 32 -16.32 19.36 9.33
CA VAL A 32 -16.38 19.02 10.76
C VAL A 32 -15.53 20.00 11.56
N THR A 33 -16.15 20.61 12.58
CA THR A 33 -15.45 21.49 13.53
C THR A 33 -15.01 20.73 14.78
N ILE A 34 -14.01 21.24 15.49
CA ILE A 34 -13.52 20.68 16.77
C ILE A 34 -14.68 20.47 17.76
N SER A 35 -15.62 21.41 17.82
CA SER A 35 -16.78 21.35 18.71
C SER A 35 -17.68 20.15 18.44
N MET A 36 -17.88 19.77 17.17
CA MET A 36 -18.70 18.62 16.77
C MET A 36 -18.03 17.29 17.15
N LEU A 37 -16.69 17.22 17.14
CA LEU A 37 -15.94 16.02 17.53
C LEU A 37 -15.95 15.76 19.02
N LEU A 38 -15.84 16.82 19.82
CA LEU A 38 -15.92 16.76 21.27
C LEU A 38 -17.32 16.32 21.75
N GLN A 39 -18.38 16.65 21.00
CA GLN A 39 -19.73 16.18 21.28
C GLN A 39 -19.91 14.68 20.98
N ASN A 40 -19.23 14.16 19.95
CA ASN A 40 -19.32 12.76 19.52
C ASN A 40 -18.39 11.78 20.26
N ARG A 41 -17.83 12.17 21.42
CA ARG A 41 -16.95 11.35 22.29
C ARG A 41 -15.64 10.84 21.67
N ASN A 42 -15.26 11.30 20.48
CA ASN A 42 -13.95 11.00 19.91
C ASN A 42 -12.90 11.89 20.59
N ARG A 43 -12.19 11.35 21.59
CA ARG A 43 -11.03 12.02 22.21
C ARG A 43 -9.92 12.13 21.16
N ILE A 44 -9.59 13.35 20.78
CA ILE A 44 -8.45 13.67 19.92
C ILE A 44 -7.40 14.33 20.83
N GLU A 45 -6.21 13.75 20.91
CA GLU A 45 -5.05 14.34 21.61
C GLU A 45 -4.31 15.34 20.69
N GLU A 46 -3.73 16.37 21.31
CA GLU A 46 -3.32 17.71 20.84
C GLU A 46 -2.54 17.91 19.51
N GLY A 47 -2.76 19.07 18.87
CA GLY A 47 -1.72 19.89 18.20
C GLY A 47 -1.68 19.89 16.66
N GLU A 48 -1.88 21.07 16.03
CA GLU A 48 -1.69 21.53 14.61
C GLU A 48 -2.00 20.59 13.41
N HIS A 49 -1.76 19.28 13.50
CA HIS A 49 -2.22 18.23 12.57
C HIS A 49 -3.72 17.93 12.64
N MET A 50 -4.40 18.55 13.60
CA MET A 50 -5.82 18.39 13.88
C MET A 50 -6.72 18.72 12.68
N THR A 51 -6.45 19.80 11.94
CA THR A 51 -7.36 20.24 10.86
C THR A 51 -7.50 19.26 9.71
N ASN A 52 -6.44 18.51 9.38
CA ASN A 52 -6.46 17.50 8.33
C ASN A 52 -6.96 16.15 8.86
N GLU A 53 -6.54 15.75 10.07
CA GLU A 53 -7.04 14.52 10.69
C GLU A 53 -8.56 14.54 10.85
N MET A 54 -9.16 15.68 11.18
CA MET A 54 -10.62 15.86 11.27
C MET A 54 -11.36 15.70 9.93
N ARG A 55 -10.67 15.84 8.80
CA ARG A 55 -11.28 15.68 7.46
C ARG A 55 -11.42 14.23 7.06
N LYS A 56 -10.87 13.29 7.83
CA LYS A 56 -11.00 11.86 7.56
C LYS A 56 -12.46 11.42 7.61
N ILE A 57 -12.75 10.39 6.83
CA ILE A 57 -14.08 9.82 6.66
C ILE A 57 -14.66 9.35 8.01
N ALA A 58 -13.83 8.75 8.88
CA ALA A 58 -14.26 8.22 10.18
C ALA A 58 -14.83 9.29 11.14
N TYR A 59 -14.57 10.57 10.87
CA TYR A 59 -15.07 11.69 11.68
C TYR A 59 -16.32 12.36 11.12
N GLN A 60 -16.76 11.94 9.93
CA GLN A 60 -17.95 12.47 9.29
C GLN A 60 -19.21 11.95 10.00
N PRO A 61 -20.26 12.79 10.19
CA PRO A 61 -21.53 12.34 10.74
C PRO A 61 -22.14 11.17 9.95
N ASN A 62 -21.98 11.19 8.62
CA ASN A 62 -22.46 10.16 7.70
C ASN A 62 -21.28 9.41 7.04
N ALA A 63 -20.35 8.90 7.85
CA ALA A 63 -19.10 8.27 7.38
C ALA A 63 -19.30 7.18 6.32
N GLU A 64 -20.32 6.32 6.47
CA GLU A 64 -20.61 5.25 5.50
C GLU A 64 -20.98 5.78 4.11
N GLN A 65 -21.80 6.84 4.07
CA GLN A 65 -22.23 7.47 2.83
C GLN A 65 -21.04 8.17 2.15
N VAL A 66 -20.23 8.89 2.92
CA VAL A 66 -19.00 9.54 2.41
C VAL A 66 -18.02 8.49 1.87
N LEU A 67 -17.83 7.38 2.58
CA LEU A 67 -16.97 6.29 2.11
C LEU A 67 -17.44 5.72 0.78
N LYS A 68 -18.75 5.49 0.63
CA LYS A 68 -19.34 4.98 -0.61
C LYS A 68 -19.09 5.94 -1.77
N GLU A 69 -19.31 7.24 -1.56
CA GLU A 69 -19.07 8.28 -2.58
C GLU A 69 -17.59 8.37 -2.96
N VAL A 70 -16.68 8.27 -1.98
CA VAL A 70 -15.23 8.24 -2.22
C VAL A 70 -14.86 7.03 -3.06
N LYS A 71 -15.35 5.83 -2.74
CA LYS A 71 -15.09 4.60 -3.52
C LYS A 71 -15.63 4.69 -4.95
N GLU A 72 -16.79 5.31 -5.14
CA GLU A 72 -17.39 5.46 -6.46
C GLU A 72 -16.60 6.40 -7.37
N ARG A 73 -15.99 7.42 -6.78
CA ARG A 73 -15.22 8.46 -7.50
C ARG A 73 -13.74 8.15 -7.60
N TYR A 74 -13.22 7.28 -6.73
CA TYR A 74 -11.84 6.88 -6.77
C TYR A 74 -11.51 6.26 -8.14
N VAL A 75 -10.53 6.85 -8.81
CA VAL A 75 -10.00 6.33 -10.06
C VAL A 75 -8.57 5.89 -9.80
N ASP A 76 -8.30 4.60 -10.02
CA ASP A 76 -6.96 4.03 -9.94
C ASP A 76 -6.10 4.54 -11.11
N ASN A 77 -5.56 5.75 -10.95
CA ASN A 77 -4.75 6.44 -11.94
C ASN A 77 -3.27 6.07 -11.87
N ASN A 78 -2.88 5.18 -10.96
CA ASN A 78 -1.48 4.79 -10.79
C ASN A 78 -1.04 3.88 -11.93
N PHE A 79 -0.43 4.51 -12.95
CA PHE A 79 0.34 3.81 -13.98
C PHE A 79 1.26 2.79 -13.30
N THR A 80 0.98 1.53 -13.59
CA THR A 80 1.42 0.38 -12.81
C THR A 80 2.84 -0.03 -13.22
N PHE A 81 3.79 0.90 -13.12
CA PHE A 81 5.19 0.55 -13.33
C PHE A 81 5.60 -0.44 -12.24
N SER A 82 6.09 -1.60 -12.64
CA SER A 82 6.61 -2.60 -11.70
C SER A 82 8.06 -2.30 -11.31
N PHE A 83 8.75 -1.48 -12.10
CA PHE A 83 10.14 -1.13 -11.89
C PHE A 83 10.53 0.15 -12.64
N ARG A 84 11.66 0.74 -12.22
CA ARG A 84 12.40 1.77 -12.95
C ARG A 84 13.83 1.33 -13.23
N ILE A 85 14.46 1.91 -14.24
CA ILE A 85 15.87 1.66 -14.54
C ILE A 85 16.73 2.28 -13.44
N ALA A 86 17.64 1.49 -12.85
CA ALA A 86 18.53 1.99 -11.83
C ALA A 86 19.52 3.02 -12.41
N PRO A 87 19.84 4.10 -11.68
CA PRO A 87 20.87 5.05 -12.09
C PRO A 87 22.21 4.36 -12.37
N VAL A 88 22.97 4.87 -13.34
CA VAL A 88 24.25 4.28 -13.78
C VAL A 88 25.21 4.03 -12.62
N LYS A 89 25.30 4.97 -11.67
CA LYS A 89 26.14 4.82 -10.46
C LYS A 89 25.75 3.59 -9.63
N GLN A 90 24.46 3.29 -9.50
CA GLN A 90 23.96 2.17 -8.71
C GLN A 90 24.19 0.84 -9.43
N ARG A 91 24.03 0.83 -10.76
CA ARG A 91 24.34 -0.32 -11.63
C ARG A 91 25.83 -0.67 -11.57
N LEU A 92 26.72 0.33 -11.62
CA LEU A 92 28.15 0.13 -11.44
C LEU A 92 28.47 -0.45 -10.06
N LYS A 93 27.89 0.08 -8.98
CA LYS A 93 28.05 -0.48 -7.62
C LYS A 93 27.59 -1.95 -7.54
N ALA A 94 26.54 -2.33 -8.27
CA ALA A 94 26.06 -3.70 -8.34
C ALA A 94 27.06 -4.63 -9.04
N LEU A 95 27.70 -4.17 -10.13
CA LEU A 95 28.76 -4.91 -10.83
C LEU A 95 29.98 -5.17 -9.93
N PHE A 96 30.33 -4.24 -9.05
CA PHE A 96 31.42 -4.42 -8.07
C PHE A 96 30.98 -5.15 -6.78
N GLY A 97 29.78 -5.73 -6.77
CA GLY A 97 29.36 -6.64 -5.71
C GLY A 97 28.98 -5.98 -4.38
N SER A 98 28.70 -4.67 -4.34
CA SER A 98 28.28 -3.98 -3.11
C SER A 98 27.09 -4.70 -2.43
N LYS A 99 27.11 -4.80 -1.09
CA LYS A 99 25.98 -5.32 -0.29
C LYS A 99 24.82 -4.34 -0.18
N SER A 100 25.02 -3.07 -0.59
CA SER A 100 24.05 -1.99 -0.47
C SER A 100 23.05 -1.90 -1.63
N VAL A 101 22.94 -2.94 -2.46
CA VAL A 101 22.11 -2.91 -3.69
C VAL A 101 20.81 -3.68 -3.47
N SER A 102 19.72 -3.13 -4.01
CA SER A 102 18.35 -3.61 -3.76
C SER A 102 18.17 -5.08 -4.12
N GLY A 103 18.69 -5.54 -5.26
CA GLY A 103 18.53 -6.91 -5.74
C GLY A 103 19.10 -7.98 -4.80
N LYS A 104 20.26 -7.72 -4.16
CA LYS A 104 20.83 -8.65 -3.18
C LYS A 104 20.00 -8.73 -1.91
N ARG A 105 19.47 -7.59 -1.44
CA ARG A 105 18.58 -7.55 -0.28
C ARG A 105 17.26 -8.26 -0.56
N ILE A 106 16.68 -8.02 -1.74
CA ILE A 106 15.49 -8.72 -2.22
C ILE A 106 15.71 -10.23 -2.24
N ALA A 107 16.82 -10.70 -2.83
CA ALA A 107 17.13 -12.12 -2.87
C ALA A 107 17.28 -12.72 -1.45
N ALA A 108 18.03 -12.06 -0.56
CA ALA A 108 18.21 -12.52 0.80
C ALA A 108 16.88 -12.56 1.59
N LEU A 109 16.02 -11.57 1.37
CA LEU A 109 14.69 -11.50 1.95
C LEU A 109 13.82 -12.67 1.48
N ILE A 110 13.73 -12.91 0.18
CA ILE A 110 12.96 -14.04 -0.39
C ILE A 110 13.45 -15.37 0.20
N SER A 111 14.76 -15.60 0.23
CA SER A 111 15.32 -16.83 0.81
C SER A 111 15.03 -16.99 2.30
N ARG A 112 14.96 -15.90 3.07
CA ARG A 112 14.58 -15.93 4.49
C ARG A 112 13.14 -16.40 4.70
N TYR A 113 12.26 -16.13 3.74
CA TYR A 113 10.86 -16.60 3.74
C TYR A 113 10.71 -18.01 3.11
N GLY A 114 11.83 -18.69 2.81
CA GLY A 114 11.83 -20.09 2.37
C GLY A 114 11.62 -20.31 0.87
N GLU A 115 11.66 -19.25 0.07
CA GLU A 115 11.44 -19.29 -1.37
C GLU A 115 12.75 -19.16 -2.15
N ASP A 116 12.80 -19.71 -3.37
CA ASP A 116 13.94 -19.51 -4.28
C ASP A 116 13.81 -18.17 -5.01
N PRO A 117 14.76 -17.23 -4.86
CA PRO A 117 14.71 -15.95 -5.57
C PRO A 117 14.57 -16.10 -7.07
N SER A 118 15.18 -17.10 -7.72
CA SER A 118 15.03 -17.28 -9.18
C SER A 118 13.62 -17.65 -9.61
N GLY A 119 12.91 -18.48 -8.83
CA GLY A 119 11.59 -18.99 -9.16
C GLY A 119 10.42 -18.00 -8.95
N MET A 120 10.69 -16.78 -8.51
CA MET A 120 9.63 -15.83 -8.13
C MET A 120 8.96 -15.11 -9.30
N ALA A 121 9.52 -15.14 -10.52
CA ALA A 121 9.01 -14.32 -11.62
C ALA A 121 7.53 -14.63 -11.95
N GLU A 122 7.18 -15.92 -12.06
CA GLU A 122 5.82 -16.37 -12.34
C GLU A 122 4.85 -15.98 -11.21
N LYS A 123 5.21 -16.25 -9.96
CA LYS A 123 4.40 -15.89 -8.77
C LYS A 123 4.13 -14.39 -8.67
N LEU A 124 5.07 -13.57 -9.16
CA LEU A 124 4.98 -12.11 -9.17
C LEU A 124 4.36 -11.57 -10.46
N GLY A 125 3.97 -12.41 -11.42
CA GLY A 125 3.39 -12.00 -12.70
C GLY A 125 4.29 -11.02 -13.46
N VAL A 126 5.61 -11.27 -13.48
CA VAL A 126 6.60 -10.50 -14.24
C VAL A 126 7.41 -11.43 -15.14
N SER A 127 7.98 -10.91 -16.23
CA SER A 127 8.85 -11.73 -17.07
C SER A 127 10.16 -12.08 -16.36
N GLU A 128 10.69 -13.28 -16.66
CA GLU A 128 11.99 -13.75 -16.17
C GLU A 128 13.13 -12.75 -16.45
N GLU A 129 13.06 -12.07 -17.60
CA GLU A 129 14.05 -11.05 -17.95
C GLU A 129 13.99 -9.84 -17.02
N ILE A 130 12.80 -9.31 -16.75
CA ILE A 130 12.60 -8.20 -15.82
C ILE A 130 13.07 -8.61 -14.43
N TRP A 131 12.65 -9.78 -13.98
CA TRP A 131 12.97 -10.29 -12.65
C TRP A 131 14.47 -10.49 -12.45
N ARG A 132 15.16 -11.08 -13.42
CA ARG A 132 16.62 -11.21 -13.42
C ARG A 132 17.32 -9.84 -13.34
N ASN A 133 16.79 -8.81 -13.99
CA ASN A 133 17.33 -7.45 -13.91
C ASN A 133 17.07 -6.78 -12.55
N VAL A 134 15.95 -7.10 -11.89
CA VAL A 134 15.70 -6.71 -10.49
C VAL A 134 16.71 -7.35 -9.56
N LEU A 135 16.92 -8.67 -9.64
CA LEU A 135 17.89 -9.39 -8.81
C LEU A 135 19.34 -8.89 -9.02
N LYS A 136 19.68 -8.49 -10.26
CA LYS A 136 20.97 -7.87 -10.59
C LYS A 136 21.08 -6.40 -10.20
N SER A 137 20.02 -5.80 -9.63
CA SER A 137 19.93 -4.36 -9.33
C SER A 137 20.12 -3.44 -10.55
N ASN A 138 19.83 -3.95 -11.74
CA ASN A 138 19.71 -3.14 -12.95
C ASN A 138 18.40 -2.35 -12.94
N TYR A 139 17.35 -2.95 -12.36
CA TYR A 139 16.05 -2.35 -12.15
C TYR A 139 15.76 -2.22 -10.66
N ILE A 140 15.13 -1.11 -10.29
CA ILE A 140 14.63 -0.86 -8.93
C ILE A 140 13.14 -1.16 -8.96
N PRO A 141 12.64 -2.10 -8.14
CA PRO A 141 11.20 -2.34 -8.00
C PRO A 141 10.46 -1.07 -7.60
N GLU A 142 9.30 -0.87 -8.22
CA GLU A 142 8.32 0.12 -7.79
C GLU A 142 7.31 -0.51 -6.84
N LYS A 143 6.47 0.32 -6.22
CA LYS A 143 5.49 -0.09 -5.19
C LYS A 143 4.70 -1.34 -5.56
N VAL A 144 4.24 -1.45 -6.80
CA VAL A 144 3.44 -2.61 -7.28
C VAL A 144 4.19 -3.93 -7.10
N LEU A 145 5.45 -3.99 -7.53
CA LEU A 145 6.23 -5.22 -7.43
C LEU A 145 6.59 -5.53 -5.96
N ILE A 146 6.79 -4.48 -5.15
CA ILE A 146 7.00 -4.62 -3.70
C ILE A 146 5.73 -5.17 -3.03
N TYR A 147 4.54 -4.70 -3.41
CA TYR A 147 3.27 -5.23 -2.91
C TYR A 147 3.06 -6.68 -3.28
N ARG A 148 3.35 -7.05 -4.53
CA ARG A 148 3.31 -8.45 -4.96
C ARG A 148 4.25 -9.31 -4.14
N LEU A 149 5.51 -8.88 -3.94
CA LEU A 149 6.48 -9.59 -3.10
C LEU A 149 5.98 -9.74 -1.66
N THR A 150 5.50 -8.64 -1.08
CA THR A 150 5.03 -8.58 0.31
C THR A 150 3.88 -9.54 0.55
N LEU A 151 2.86 -9.50 -0.31
CA LEU A 151 1.67 -10.34 -0.17
C LEU A 151 1.95 -11.79 -0.55
N ALA A 152 2.79 -12.05 -1.56
CA ALA A 152 3.13 -13.41 -1.99
C ALA A 152 4.02 -14.15 -0.98
N LEU A 153 4.81 -13.44 -0.19
CA LEU A 153 5.69 -14.01 0.84
C LEU A 153 5.10 -13.93 2.25
N GLY A 154 4.00 -13.20 2.45
CA GLY A 154 3.44 -12.96 3.77
C GLY A 154 4.41 -12.18 4.67
N MET A 155 5.04 -11.14 4.13
CA MET A 155 6.07 -10.40 4.86
C MET A 155 5.52 -9.68 6.09
N SER A 156 6.34 -9.58 7.13
CA SER A 156 6.07 -8.68 8.24
C SER A 156 6.09 -7.22 7.78
N LEU A 157 5.47 -6.34 8.58
CA LEU A 157 5.52 -4.90 8.34
C LEU A 157 6.95 -4.36 8.31
N ASP A 158 7.79 -4.75 9.28
CA ASP A 158 9.17 -4.24 9.38
C ASP A 158 9.99 -4.60 8.12
N ASP A 159 9.84 -5.82 7.64
CA ASP A 159 10.51 -6.29 6.42
C ASP A 159 9.99 -5.57 5.17
N ASN A 160 8.69 -5.33 5.10
CA ASN A 160 8.09 -4.55 4.02
C ASN A 160 8.60 -3.10 4.01
N LEU A 161 8.67 -2.45 5.17
CA LEU A 161 9.19 -1.09 5.30
C LEU A 161 10.68 -1.01 4.94
N GLU A 162 11.50 -1.97 5.38
CA GLU A 162 12.91 -2.04 4.97
C GLU A 162 13.03 -2.20 3.45
N LEU A 163 12.22 -3.09 2.85
CA LEU A 163 12.24 -3.32 1.41
C LEU A 163 11.85 -2.05 0.62
N MET A 164 10.82 -1.34 1.09
CA MET A 164 10.39 -0.06 0.51
C MET A 164 11.51 0.99 0.56
N GLU A 165 12.13 1.16 1.73
CA GLU A 165 13.24 2.11 1.93
C GLU A 165 14.39 1.80 0.97
N VAL A 166 14.77 0.53 0.85
CA VAL A 166 15.84 0.07 -0.05
C VAL A 166 15.53 0.37 -1.52
N CYS A 167 14.25 0.35 -1.91
CA CYS A 167 13.80 0.68 -3.26
C CYS A 167 13.53 2.19 -3.46
N GLY A 168 13.60 2.98 -2.38
CA GLY A 168 13.35 4.42 -2.39
C GLY A 168 11.87 4.77 -2.60
N VAL A 169 10.97 3.94 -2.08
CA VAL A 169 9.52 4.19 -2.05
C VAL A 169 9.02 4.15 -0.61
N SER A 170 7.80 4.63 -0.37
CA SER A 170 7.15 4.59 0.95
C SER A 170 5.63 4.56 0.80
N TYR A 171 4.92 4.12 1.82
CA TYR A 171 3.47 4.28 1.87
C TYR A 171 3.06 5.75 1.77
N ASP A 172 2.03 6.02 0.98
CA ASP A 172 1.33 7.29 0.86
C ASP A 172 -0.14 7.05 1.17
N PHE A 173 -0.63 7.57 2.30
CA PHE A 173 -2.01 7.35 2.71
C PHE A 173 -3.05 8.16 1.91
N ALA A 174 -2.62 9.02 0.97
CA ALA A 174 -3.50 9.57 -0.05
C ALA A 174 -3.76 8.59 -1.21
N ASP A 175 -2.96 7.52 -1.33
CA ASP A 175 -3.18 6.44 -2.28
C ASP A 175 -4.01 5.32 -1.64
N ALA A 176 -5.19 5.03 -2.19
CA ALA A 176 -6.06 4.00 -1.64
C ALA A 176 -5.40 2.62 -1.64
N ARG A 177 -4.56 2.32 -2.64
CA ARG A 177 -3.85 1.04 -2.73
C ARG A 177 -2.89 0.87 -1.56
N ASP A 178 -2.18 1.91 -1.20
CA ASP A 178 -1.23 1.92 -0.09
C ASP A 178 -1.94 1.66 1.24
N VAL A 179 -3.11 2.28 1.45
CA VAL A 179 -3.93 2.05 2.66
C VAL A 179 -4.39 0.60 2.76
N ILE A 180 -4.87 0.02 1.64
CA ILE A 180 -5.35 -1.37 1.60
C ILE A 180 -4.19 -2.35 1.82
N VAL A 181 -3.07 -2.19 1.12
CA VAL A 181 -1.92 -3.08 1.33
C VAL A 181 -1.40 -2.94 2.76
N ARG A 182 -1.37 -1.72 3.31
CA ARG A 182 -0.95 -1.52 4.70
C ARG A 182 -1.86 -2.26 5.68
N TYR A 183 -3.18 -2.21 5.49
CA TYR A 183 -4.14 -3.00 6.28
C TYR A 183 -3.85 -4.50 6.19
N LEU A 184 -3.70 -5.03 4.97
CA LEU A 184 -3.43 -6.46 4.76
C LEU A 184 -2.15 -6.92 5.48
N VAL A 185 -1.10 -6.08 5.47
CA VAL A 185 0.17 -6.38 6.15
C VAL A 185 0.03 -6.26 7.67
N ASP A 186 -0.57 -5.19 8.18
CA ASP A 186 -0.74 -4.94 9.63
C ASP A 186 -1.52 -6.07 10.30
N TYR A 187 -2.57 -6.58 9.62
CA TYR A 187 -3.42 -7.66 10.12
C TYR A 187 -3.00 -9.06 9.64
N ARG A 188 -1.87 -9.17 8.94
CA ARG A 188 -1.31 -10.44 8.40
C ARG A 188 -2.29 -11.23 7.53
N ILE A 189 -3.04 -10.53 6.68
CA ILE A 189 -4.05 -11.09 5.79
C ILE A 189 -3.39 -11.35 4.42
N PHE A 190 -2.92 -12.59 4.22
CA PHE A 190 -2.22 -13.01 3.00
C PHE A 190 -2.99 -14.05 2.19
N ASN A 191 -4.25 -14.33 2.57
CA ASN A 191 -5.11 -15.23 1.81
C ASN A 191 -5.49 -14.57 0.45
N PRO A 192 -5.29 -15.26 -0.69
CA PRO A 192 -5.56 -14.67 -2.01
C PRO A 192 -7.01 -14.22 -2.23
N GLU A 193 -8.00 -14.93 -1.70
CA GLU A 193 -9.42 -14.58 -1.84
C GLU A 193 -9.74 -13.30 -1.07
N MET A 194 -9.20 -13.15 0.14
CA MET A 194 -9.37 -11.94 0.95
C MET A 194 -8.63 -10.74 0.35
N ILE A 195 -7.43 -10.96 -0.20
CA ILE A 195 -6.71 -9.92 -0.95
C ILE A 195 -7.57 -9.49 -2.14
N ALA A 196 -8.06 -10.42 -2.96
CA ALA A 196 -8.90 -10.09 -4.11
C ALA A 196 -10.16 -9.30 -3.69
N ALA A 197 -10.85 -9.75 -2.64
CA ALA A 197 -12.02 -9.07 -2.10
C ALA A 197 -11.72 -7.63 -1.63
N ALA A 198 -10.58 -7.40 -0.98
CA ALA A 198 -10.17 -6.05 -0.55
C ALA A 198 -9.91 -5.12 -1.74
N PHE A 199 -9.27 -5.61 -2.80
CA PHE A 199 -9.03 -4.82 -4.00
C PHE A 199 -10.32 -4.52 -4.77
N ASP A 200 -11.21 -5.52 -4.87
CA ASP A 200 -12.51 -5.38 -5.53
C ASP A 200 -13.42 -4.38 -4.80
N GLU A 201 -13.44 -4.39 -3.47
CA GLU A 201 -14.23 -3.45 -2.63
C GLU A 201 -13.94 -1.98 -2.93
N PHE A 202 -12.69 -1.66 -3.29
CA PHE A 202 -12.23 -0.32 -3.62
C PHE A 202 -12.01 -0.12 -5.12
N ARG A 203 -12.45 -1.06 -5.96
CA ARG A 203 -12.32 -1.03 -7.42
C ARG A 203 -10.88 -0.81 -7.90
N ILE A 204 -9.91 -1.27 -7.11
CA ILE A 204 -8.49 -1.17 -7.43
C ILE A 204 -8.12 -2.33 -8.33
N ARG A 205 -7.28 -2.07 -9.34
CA ARG A 205 -6.76 -3.14 -10.18
C ARG A 205 -6.01 -4.16 -9.31
N ARG A 206 -6.39 -5.43 -9.43
CA ARG A 206 -5.75 -6.53 -8.71
C ARG A 206 -4.25 -6.57 -9.00
N LEU A 207 -3.47 -6.90 -7.97
CA LEU A 207 -2.01 -7.03 -8.09
C LEU A 207 -1.62 -8.31 -8.84
N PHE A 208 -2.37 -9.38 -8.63
CA PHE A 208 -2.20 -10.67 -9.30
C PHE A 208 -3.26 -10.78 -10.41
N GLY A 209 -2.87 -11.36 -11.55
CA GLY A 209 -3.77 -11.63 -12.68
C GLY A 209 -4.64 -12.84 -12.43
#